data_AF-A0A4R8IA36-F1
#
_entry.id   AF-A0A4R8IA36-F1
#
_cell.length_a   1.000
_cell.length_b   1.000
_cell.length_c   1.000
_cell.angle_alpha   90.00
_cell.angle_beta   90.00
_cell.angle_gamma   90.00
#
_symmetry.space_group_name_H-M   'P 1'
#
loop_
_entity.id
_entity.type
_entity.pdbx_description
1 polymer ?
#
loop_
_entity_poly.entity_id
_entity_poly.type
_entity_poly.pdbx_seq_one_letter_code
_entity_poly.pdbx_strand_id
1 'polypeptide(L)'
;MKTFFKIDFYAQLLIFFGMISYLIFEYITTHFVRNLFYFYYIVGGFQILSFFIRAFLNYKKSKSYKFYGILLIPIWITFILSMFLQGKNIDLGIFNQLGIIFYLMLYSAFFYAPILSLIYIFDIKKTLEKYEKSNI
;
A
#
# COMPACT_ATOMS: atom_id res chain seq x y z
N MET A 1 13.00 -17.89 -3.30
CA MET A 1 12.96 -16.48 -2.81
C MET A 1 13.32 -15.47 -3.89
N LYS A 2 14.47 -15.60 -4.58
CA LYS A 2 14.87 -14.68 -5.67
C LYS A 2 13.79 -14.49 -6.75
N THR A 3 13.22 -15.58 -7.26
CA THR A 3 12.15 -15.54 -8.27
C THR A 3 10.93 -14.76 -7.80
N PHE A 4 10.51 -14.96 -6.55
CA PHE A 4 9.41 -14.19 -5.95
C PHE A 4 9.73 -12.70 -5.93
N PHE A 5 10.88 -12.28 -5.39
CA PHE A 5 11.25 -10.85 -5.34
C PHE A 5 11.35 -10.22 -6.73
N LYS A 6 11.77 -10.99 -7.75
CA LYS A 6 11.78 -10.54 -9.15
C LYS A 6 10.36 -10.29 -9.66
N ILE A 7 9.46 -11.27 -9.51
CA ILE A 7 8.06 -11.16 -9.94
C ILE A 7 7.37 -10.01 -9.19
N ASP A 8 7.52 -9.97 -7.85
CA ASP A 8 6.95 -8.94 -7.00
C ASP A 8 7.42 -7.55 -7.43
N PHE A 9 8.71 -7.35 -7.68
CA PHE A 9 9.24 -6.07 -8.17
C PHE A 9 8.57 -5.60 -9.46
N TYR A 10 8.50 -6.46 -10.48
CA TYR A 10 7.91 -6.09 -11.77
C TYR A 10 6.39 -5.91 -11.67
N ALA A 11 5.70 -6.71 -10.87
CA ALA A 11 4.26 -6.54 -10.62
C ALA A 11 3.98 -5.18 -9.97
N GLN A 12 4.71 -4.84 -8.89
CA GLN A 12 4.53 -3.55 -8.20
C GLN A 12 4.84 -2.36 -9.10
N LEU A 13 5.89 -2.45 -9.93
CA LEU A 13 6.19 -1.42 -10.93
C LEU A 13 5.07 -1.27 -11.97
N LEU A 14 4.58 -2.38 -12.51
CA LEU A 14 3.51 -2.39 -13.51
C LEU A 14 2.25 -1.72 -12.95
N ILE A 15 1.85 -2.07 -11.73
CA ILE A 15 0.67 -1.50 -11.09
C ILE A 15 0.87 -0.02 -10.78
N PHE A 16 2.04 0.35 -10.24
CA PHE A 16 2.36 1.75 -9.92
C PHE A 16 2.33 2.63 -11.17
N PHE A 17 3.06 2.25 -12.23
CA PHE A 17 3.09 3.02 -13.47
C PHE A 17 1.77 2.96 -14.22
N GLY A 18 1.09 1.81 -14.25
CA GLY A 18 -0.24 1.67 -14.83
C GLY A 18 -1.25 2.62 -14.18
N MET A 19 -1.22 2.75 -12.86
CA MET A 19 -2.08 3.68 -12.14
C MET A 19 -1.69 5.14 -12.36
N ILE A 20 -0.40 5.47 -12.48
CA ILE A 20 0.02 6.82 -12.87
C ILE A 20 -0.48 7.16 -14.27
N SER A 21 -0.32 6.26 -15.24
CA SER A 21 -0.83 6.45 -16.61
C SER A 21 -2.35 6.65 -16.63
N TYR A 22 -3.09 5.85 -15.85
CA TYR A 22 -4.53 6.01 -15.68
C TYR A 22 -4.90 7.37 -15.10
N LEU A 23 -4.21 7.82 -14.05
CA LEU A 23 -4.46 9.14 -13.45
C LEU A 23 -4.17 10.29 -14.41
N ILE A 24 -3.12 10.20 -15.23
CA ILE A 24 -2.78 11.20 -16.24
C ILE A 24 -3.89 11.29 -17.30
N PHE A 25 -4.39 10.15 -17.77
CA PHE A 25 -5.50 10.10 -18.71
C PHE A 25 -6.77 10.73 -18.11
N GLU A 26 -7.09 10.37 -16.86
CA GLU A 26 -8.29 10.86 -16.17
C GLU A 26 -8.22 12.32 -15.71
N TYR A 27 -7.01 12.85 -15.51
CA TYR A 27 -6.82 14.28 -15.26
C TYR A 27 -7.42 15.14 -16.39
N ILE A 28 -7.40 14.61 -17.62
CA ILE A 28 -7.93 15.26 -18.82
C ILE A 28 -9.47 15.20 -18.84
N THR A 29 -10.11 14.26 -18.11
CA THR A 29 -11.55 13.95 -18.20
C THR A 29 -12.35 14.29 -16.92
N THR A 30 -11.94 15.35 -16.20
CA THR A 30 -12.67 16.04 -15.09
C THR A 30 -12.97 15.27 -13.79
N HIS A 31 -12.56 14.00 -13.63
CA HIS A 31 -12.80 13.19 -12.41
C HIS A 31 -11.56 12.92 -11.52
N PHE A 32 -10.53 13.76 -11.63
CA PHE A 32 -9.22 13.55 -11.03
C PHE A 32 -9.21 13.22 -9.52
N VAL A 33 -9.95 13.98 -8.69
CA VAL A 33 -9.92 13.81 -7.22
C VAL A 33 -10.50 12.47 -6.77
N ARG A 34 -11.58 12.00 -7.41
CA ARG A 34 -12.17 10.69 -7.11
C ARG A 34 -11.21 9.57 -7.53
N ASN A 35 -10.59 9.72 -8.70
CA ASN A 35 -9.74 8.68 -9.27
C ASN A 35 -8.39 8.56 -8.55
N LEU A 36 -7.96 9.65 -7.91
CA LEU A 36 -6.84 9.66 -6.97
C LEU A 36 -7.04 8.73 -5.77
N PHE A 37 -8.27 8.54 -5.28
CA PHE A 37 -8.55 7.50 -4.26
C PHE A 37 -8.34 6.09 -4.81
N TYR A 38 -8.64 5.84 -6.09
CA TYR A 38 -8.40 4.53 -6.70
C TYR A 38 -6.91 4.20 -6.77
N PHE A 39 -6.03 5.18 -6.98
CA PHE A 39 -4.59 4.97 -6.88
C PHE A 39 -4.21 4.41 -5.51
N TYR A 40 -4.69 5.04 -4.45
CA TYR A 40 -4.41 4.62 -3.08
C TYR A 40 -4.81 3.16 -2.83
N TYR A 41 -6.03 2.78 -3.21
CA TYR A 41 -6.53 1.43 -2.97
C TYR A 41 -5.93 0.37 -3.88
N ILE A 42 -5.74 0.66 -5.16
CA ILE A 42 -5.20 -0.32 -6.10
C ILE A 42 -3.71 -0.54 -5.79
N VAL A 43 -2.89 0.52 -5.80
CA VAL A 43 -1.46 0.38 -5.53
C VAL A 43 -1.23 -0.13 -4.11
N GLY A 44 -1.89 0.48 -3.11
CA GLY A 44 -1.77 0.06 -1.72
C GLY A 44 -2.24 -1.38 -1.48
N GLY A 45 -3.28 -1.83 -2.18
CA GLY A 45 -3.83 -3.17 -2.00
C GLY A 45 -2.89 -4.25 -2.50
N PHE A 46 -2.31 -4.05 -3.69
CA PHE A 46 -1.26 -4.94 -4.20
C PHE A 46 0.01 -4.93 -3.34
N GLN A 47 0.37 -3.78 -2.77
CA GLN A 47 1.52 -3.71 -1.87
C GLN A 47 1.24 -4.38 -0.53
N ILE A 48 0.02 -4.31 0.00
CA ILE A 48 -0.41 -5.07 1.18
C ILE A 48 -0.30 -6.57 0.94
N LEU A 49 -0.78 -7.04 -0.21
CA LEU A 49 -0.71 -8.46 -0.54
C LEU A 49 0.75 -8.93 -0.58
N SER A 50 1.60 -8.16 -1.27
CA SER A 50 3.06 -8.39 -1.28
C SER A 50 3.66 -8.37 0.13
N PHE A 51 3.27 -7.40 0.96
CA PHE A 51 3.75 -7.26 2.33
C PHE A 51 3.42 -8.50 3.15
N PHE A 52 2.18 -8.99 3.10
CA PHE A 52 1.80 -10.19 3.82
C PHE A 52 2.55 -11.42 3.34
N ILE A 53 2.69 -11.64 2.02
CA ILE A 53 3.48 -12.76 1.50
C ILE A 53 4.92 -12.69 2.02
N ARG A 54 5.53 -11.51 1.97
CA ARG A 54 6.90 -11.27 2.46
C ARG A 54 7.05 -11.45 3.96
N ALA A 55 6.02 -11.20 4.75
CA ALA A 55 6.06 -11.43 6.20
C ALA A 55 6.38 -12.89 6.53
N PHE A 56 5.84 -13.84 5.73
CA PHE A 56 6.06 -15.28 5.89
C PHE A 56 7.34 -15.80 5.23
N LEU A 57 8.05 -15.00 4.43
CA LEU A 57 9.30 -15.41 3.80
C LEU A 57 10.49 -15.35 4.78
N ASN A 58 11.37 -16.34 4.72
CA ASN A 58 12.57 -16.38 5.55
C ASN A 58 13.72 -15.53 4.95
N TYR A 59 13.66 -14.23 5.19
CA TYR A 59 14.74 -13.29 4.86
C TYR A 59 14.87 -12.19 5.93
N LYS A 60 16.00 -11.47 5.90
CA LYS A 60 16.24 -10.31 6.79
C LYS A 60 15.42 -9.10 6.34
N LYS A 61 14.33 -8.81 7.05
CA LYS A 61 13.46 -7.65 6.81
C LYS A 61 14.22 -6.35 7.06
N SER A 62 14.12 -5.40 6.12
CA SER A 62 14.77 -4.10 6.21
C SER A 62 14.04 -3.16 7.17
N LYS A 63 14.68 -2.03 7.52
CA LYS A 63 14.00 -0.94 8.27
C LYS A 63 12.85 -0.35 7.45
N SER A 64 13.05 -0.15 6.15
CA SER A 64 12.03 0.39 5.23
C SER A 64 10.80 -0.52 5.17
N TYR A 65 10.98 -1.84 5.11
CA TYR A 65 9.88 -2.81 5.17
C TYR A 65 9.06 -2.68 6.47
N LYS A 66 9.74 -2.59 7.62
CA LYS A 66 9.07 -2.45 8.92
C LYS A 66 8.31 -1.13 9.03
N PHE A 67 8.96 -0.02 8.64
CA PHE A 67 8.35 1.30 8.64
C PHE A 67 7.11 1.36 7.73
N TYR A 68 7.22 0.76 6.55
CA TYR A 68 6.12 0.63 5.61
C TYR A 68 4.92 -0.10 6.24
N GLY A 69 5.15 -1.26 6.88
CA GLY A 69 4.09 -2.02 7.55
C GLY A 69 3.41 -1.23 8.68
N ILE A 70 4.18 -0.51 9.49
CA ILE A 70 3.64 0.32 10.60
C ILE A 70 2.70 1.40 10.08
N LEU A 71 3.05 2.04 8.96
CA LEU A 71 2.20 3.07 8.37
C LEU A 71 0.98 2.47 7.67
N LEU A 72 1.17 1.39 6.91
CA LEU A 72 0.13 0.89 6.02
C LEU A 72 -0.94 0.05 6.73
N ILE A 73 -0.55 -0.83 7.65
CA ILE A 73 -1.45 -1.79 8.29
C ILE A 73 -2.62 -1.07 9.00
N PRO A 74 -2.40 -0.04 9.84
CA PRO A 74 -3.50 0.64 10.52
C PRO A 74 -4.52 1.21 9.54
N ILE A 75 -4.07 1.78 8.42
CA ILE A 75 -4.96 2.42 7.45
C ILE A 75 -5.83 1.41 6.72
N TRP A 76 -5.27 0.24 6.40
CA TRP A 76 -6.06 -0.80 5.74
C TRP A 76 -6.99 -1.54 6.70
N ILE A 77 -6.60 -1.70 7.96
CA ILE A 77 -7.52 -2.16 8.99
C ILE A 77 -8.71 -1.20 9.10
N THR A 78 -8.47 0.11 9.14
CA THR A 78 -9.56 1.09 9.25
C THR A 78 -10.42 1.14 8.00
N PHE A 79 -9.83 1.00 6.81
CA PHE A 79 -10.55 0.90 5.55
C PHE A 79 -11.44 -0.35 5.49
N ILE A 80 -10.91 -1.51 5.87
CA ILE A 80 -11.68 -2.76 5.87
C ILE A 80 -12.81 -2.69 6.90
N LEU A 81 -12.54 -2.17 8.10
CA LEU A 81 -13.56 -1.97 9.13
C LEU A 81 -14.66 -1.02 8.66
N SER A 82 -14.33 0.09 8.00
CA SER A 82 -15.34 1.04 7.51
C SER A 82 -16.23 0.41 6.45
N MET A 83 -15.70 -0.46 5.57
CA MET A 83 -16.50 -1.24 4.63
C MET A 83 -17.44 -2.22 5.34
N PHE A 84 -16.96 -2.97 6.34
CA PHE A 84 -17.79 -3.95 7.06
C PHE A 84 -18.92 -3.34 7.90
N LEU A 85 -18.71 -2.10 8.36
CA LEU A 85 -19.62 -1.33 9.19
C LEU A 85 -20.53 -0.41 8.38
N GLN A 86 -20.26 -0.21 7.08
CA GLN A 86 -21.06 0.66 6.22
C GLN A 86 -22.52 0.22 6.20
N GLY A 87 -23.43 1.16 6.47
CA GLY A 87 -24.87 0.91 6.48
C GLY A 87 -25.39 0.15 7.70
N LYS A 88 -24.52 -0.21 8.66
CA LYS A 88 -24.93 -0.80 9.93
C LYS A 88 -24.92 0.28 11.02
N ASN A 89 -26.07 0.53 11.65
CA ASN A 89 -26.16 1.41 12.82
C ASN A 89 -25.63 0.69 14.08
N ILE A 90 -24.35 0.33 14.06
CA ILE A 90 -23.67 -0.28 15.20
C ILE A 90 -23.05 0.86 16.01
N ASP A 91 -23.54 1.06 17.24
CA ASP A 91 -22.87 1.94 18.18
C ASP A 91 -21.63 1.24 18.74
N LEU A 92 -20.46 1.70 18.31
CA LEU A 92 -19.17 1.17 18.75
C LEU A 92 -18.58 1.96 19.94
N GLY A 93 -19.34 2.89 20.54
CA GLY A 93 -18.92 3.66 21.70
C GLY A 93 -17.64 4.47 21.45
N ILE A 94 -16.58 4.19 22.22
CA ILE A 94 -15.27 4.86 22.10
C ILE A 94 -14.68 4.72 20.69
N PHE A 95 -14.94 3.62 19.98
CA PHE A 95 -14.48 3.43 18.61
C PHE A 95 -15.14 4.41 17.61
N ASN A 96 -16.35 4.90 17.87
CA ASN A 96 -16.95 5.97 17.06
C ASN A 96 -16.19 7.30 17.22
N GLN A 97 -15.70 7.59 18.44
CA GLN A 97 -14.89 8.79 18.70
C GLN A 97 -13.48 8.65 18.09
N LEU A 98 -12.86 7.47 18.20
CA LEU A 98 -11.60 7.14 17.50
C LEU A 98 -11.76 7.07 15.98
N GLY A 99 -13.00 6.86 15.49
CA GLY A 99 -13.35 6.85 14.08
C GLY A 99 -12.86 8.10 13.36
N ILE A 100 -12.93 9.28 13.99
CA ILE A 100 -12.44 10.55 13.44
C ILE A 100 -10.92 10.48 13.20
N ILE A 101 -10.15 9.97 14.16
CA ILE A 101 -8.69 9.82 14.05
C ILE A 101 -8.35 8.85 12.92
N PHE A 102 -9.05 7.73 12.84
CA PHE A 102 -8.86 6.75 11.77
C PHE A 102 -9.21 7.30 10.38
N TYR A 103 -10.26 8.10 10.29
CA TYR A 103 -10.65 8.80 9.07
C TYR A 103 -9.59 9.84 8.66
N LEU A 104 -9.06 10.60 9.62
CA LEU A 104 -7.93 11.52 9.41
C LEU A 104 -6.65 10.79 8.97
N MET A 105 -6.34 9.64 9.56
CA MET A 105 -5.22 8.81 9.13
C MET A 105 -5.39 8.33 7.68
N LEU A 106 -6.60 7.94 7.30
CA LEU A 106 -6.91 7.47 5.95
C LEU A 106 -6.84 8.62 4.92
N TYR A 107 -7.33 9.82 5.27
CA TYR A 107 -7.16 11.01 4.44
C TYR A 107 -5.72 11.50 4.36
N SER A 108 -4.96 11.47 5.45
CA SER A 108 -3.55 11.88 5.42
C SER A 108 -2.69 10.89 4.63
N ALA A 109 -3.06 9.61 4.64
CA ALA A 109 -2.42 8.57 3.83
C ALA A 109 -2.44 8.84 2.34
N PHE A 110 -3.45 9.56 1.87
CA PHE A 110 -3.53 10.03 0.51
C PHE A 110 -2.26 10.79 0.06
N PHE A 111 -1.73 11.68 0.92
CA PHE A 111 -0.62 12.56 0.55
C PHE A 111 0.73 11.85 0.54
N TYR A 112 0.95 10.89 1.44
CA TYR A 112 2.23 10.18 1.51
C TYR A 112 2.24 8.84 0.77
N ALA A 113 1.09 8.31 0.33
CA ALA A 113 1.01 7.02 -0.34
C ALA A 113 1.87 6.88 -1.60
N PRO A 114 1.97 7.87 -2.52
CA PRO A 114 2.84 7.74 -3.68
C PRO A 114 4.32 7.59 -3.29
N ILE A 115 4.76 8.38 -2.31
CA ILE A 115 6.13 8.33 -1.77
C ILE A 115 6.38 6.99 -1.09
N LEU A 116 5.44 6.57 -0.25
CA LEU A 116 5.51 5.30 0.48
C LEU A 116 5.54 4.10 -0.49
N SER A 117 4.80 4.19 -1.59
CA SER A 117 4.78 3.19 -2.67
C SER A 117 6.14 3.07 -3.35
N LEU A 118 6.79 4.19 -3.66
CA LEU A 118 8.14 4.21 -4.21
C LEU A 118 9.14 3.58 -3.24
N ILE A 119 9.09 3.97 -1.95
CA ILE A 119 9.96 3.41 -0.92
C ILE A 119 9.81 1.88 -0.85
N TYR A 120 8.59 1.37 -0.97
CA TYR A 120 8.33 -0.06 -0.97
C TYR A 120 8.94 -0.78 -2.19
N ILE A 121 8.74 -0.23 -3.38
CA ILE A 121 9.33 -0.76 -4.63
C ILE A 121 10.85 -0.75 -4.56
N PHE A 122 11.46 0.33 -4.05
CA PHE A 122 12.90 0.41 -3.85
C PHE A 122 13.42 -0.62 -2.84
N ASP A 123 12.66 -0.88 -1.77
CA ASP A 123 13.02 -1.92 -0.81
C ASP A 123 13.02 -3.32 -1.42
N ILE A 124 12.03 -3.63 -2.27
CA ILE A 124 12.00 -4.89 -3.03
C ILE A 124 13.21 -4.97 -3.95
N LYS A 125 13.51 -3.92 -4.72
CA LYS A 125 14.68 -3.84 -5.60
C LYS A 125 15.97 -4.11 -4.85
N LYS A 126 16.19 -3.42 -3.73
CA LYS A 126 17.40 -3.59 -2.90
C LYS A 126 17.51 -5.01 -2.34
N THR A 127 16.39 -5.64 -2.03
CA THR A 127 16.35 -7.03 -1.57
C THR A 127 16.70 -7.98 -2.71
N LEU A 128 16.16 -7.76 -3.90
CA LEU A 128 16.48 -8.52 -5.11
C LEU A 128 17.98 -8.42 -5.47
N GLU A 129 18.54 -7.22 -5.48
CA GLU A 129 19.98 -6.99 -5.75
C GLU A 129 20.87 -7.72 -4.75
N LYS A 130 20.48 -7.79 -3.47
CA LYS A 130 21.22 -8.58 -2.47
C LYS A 130 21.22 -10.06 -2.82
N TYR A 131 20.08 -10.61 -3.25
CA TYR A 131 20.00 -11.99 -3.70
C TYR A 131 20.81 -12.21 -4.98
N GLU A 132 20.88 -11.25 -5.89
CA GLU A 132 21.69 -11.34 -7.10
C GLU A 132 23.19 -11.35 -6.79
N LYS A 133 23.64 -10.45 -5.90
CA LYS A 133 25.03 -10.36 -5.46
C LYS A 133 25.46 -11.51 -4.56
N SER A 134 24.54 -12.15 -3.85
CA SER A 134 24.83 -13.31 -3.01
C SER A 134 24.84 -14.64 -3.77
N ASN A 135 24.74 -14.66 -5.11
CA ASN A 135 24.94 -15.86 -5.92
C ASN A 135 26.42 -15.97 -6.38
N ILE A 136 27.35 -15.83 -5.43
CA ILE A 136 28.53 -16.71 -5.36
C ILE A 136 28.07 -17.93 -4.55
#